data_AF-A0A354P0Q3-F1
#
_entry.id   AF-A0A354P0Q3-F1
#
_cell.length_a   1.000
_cell.length_b   1.000
_cell.length_c   1.000
_cell.angle_alpha   90.00
_cell.angle_beta   90.00
_cell.angle_gamma   90.00
#
_symmetry.space_group_name_H-M   'P 1'
#
loop_
_entity.id
_entity.type
_entity.pdbx_description
1 polymer ?
#
loop_
_entity_poly.entity_id
_entity_poly.type
_entity_poly.pdbx_seq_one_letter_code
_entity_poly.pdbx_strand_id
1 'polypeptide(L)'
;MKIDSIEISVFELPMYQSTIRLLDAASGSGTLGQGAGSSRNLVPVQVIHVRTDEGVDGVCTVGDWRYTEMNPQQLAHLRQLAIGENPLNRERLYSKLRSAARFYDPAWFGGFDNCLWDIAGKVSELPVAQLLGGAEQ
;
A
#
# COMPACT_ATOMS: atom_id res chain seq x y z
N MET A 1 -13.02 4.63 -18.52
CA MET A 1 -11.97 4.77 -17.50
C MET A 1 -10.90 3.71 -17.68
N LYS A 2 -9.65 4.13 -17.85
CA LYS A 2 -8.45 3.30 -17.95
C LYS A 2 -7.34 3.90 -17.10
N ILE A 3 -6.46 3.06 -16.58
CA ILE A 3 -5.23 3.48 -15.91
C ILE A 3 -4.30 4.10 -16.97
N ASP A 4 -3.94 5.36 -16.79
CA ASP A 4 -3.05 6.11 -17.66
C ASP A 4 -1.60 6.02 -17.16
N SER A 5 -1.38 6.23 -15.86
CA SER A 5 -0.04 6.25 -15.26
C SER A 5 -0.03 5.65 -13.86
N ILE A 6 1.14 5.08 -13.50
CA ILE A 6 1.43 4.57 -12.16
C ILE A 6 2.78 5.14 -11.75
N GLU A 7 2.84 5.90 -10.66
CA GLU A 7 4.03 6.61 -10.19
C GLU A 7 4.30 6.29 -8.72
N ILE A 8 5.56 6.44 -8.31
CA ILE A 8 5.95 6.38 -6.90
C ILE A 8 6.59 7.71 -6.53
N SER A 9 6.08 8.32 -5.46
CA SER A 9 6.67 9.46 -4.80
C SER A 9 7.39 8.99 -3.54
N VAL A 10 8.62 9.44 -3.32
CA VAL A 10 9.39 9.12 -2.11
C VAL A 10 9.48 10.37 -1.24
N PHE A 11 9.05 10.25 0.01
CA PHE A 11 9.05 11.31 1.00
C PHE A 11 10.01 10.97 2.14
N GLU A 12 10.89 11.90 2.50
CA GLU A 12 11.72 11.78 3.70
C GLU A 12 10.97 12.38 4.89
N LEU A 13 10.48 11.52 5.79
CA LEU A 13 9.65 11.95 6.91
C LEU A 13 10.37 11.71 8.25
N PRO A 14 10.28 12.65 9.22
CA PRO A 14 10.75 12.41 10.58
C PRO A 14 9.80 11.42 11.27
N MET A 15 10.14 10.13 11.24
CA MET A 15 9.33 9.09 11.88
C MET A 15 9.91 8.69 13.24
N TYR A 16 9.02 8.53 14.22
CA TYR A 16 9.40 7.94 15.50
C TYR A 16 9.55 6.43 15.31
N GLN A 17 10.79 5.93 15.32
CA GLN A 17 11.04 4.50 15.48
C GLN A 17 10.65 4.12 16.91
N SER A 18 9.39 3.77 17.13
CA SER A 18 8.96 3.23 18.42
C SER A 18 9.53 1.83 18.56
N THR A 19 10.69 1.71 19.16
CA THR A 19 11.23 0.41 19.59
C THR A 19 10.47 -0.04 20.84
N ILE A 20 9.87 -1.23 20.78
CA ILE A 20 9.45 -1.92 22.00
C ILE A 20 10.71 -2.58 22.56
N ARG A 21 11.20 -2.15 23.73
CA ARG A 21 12.18 -2.94 24.48
C ARG A 21 11.41 -3.90 25.37
N LEU A 22 11.53 -5.19 25.07
CA LEU A 22 11.14 -6.23 26.00
C LEU A 22 12.17 -6.22 27.13
N LEU A 23 11.72 -5.89 28.34
CA LEU A 23 12.52 -6.05 29.54
C LEU A 23 12.05 -7.35 30.21
N ASP A 24 12.99 -8.25 30.45
CA ASP A 24 12.71 -9.42 31.26
C ASP A 24 12.42 -8.95 32.69
N ALA A 25 11.20 -9.21 33.16
CA ALA A 25 10.85 -8.99 34.55
C ALA A 25 11.67 -9.98 35.39
N ALA A 26 12.74 -9.49 36.03
CA ALA A 26 13.44 -10.26 37.04
C ALA A 26 12.41 -10.63 38.12
N SER A 27 12.12 -11.92 38.25
CA SER A 27 11.10 -12.56 39.08
C SER A 27 9.66 -12.61 38.52
N GLY A 28 9.44 -13.58 37.62
CA GLY A 28 8.25 -14.45 37.66
C GLY A 28 6.87 -13.78 37.73
N SER A 29 6.51 -12.95 36.74
CA SER A 29 5.13 -12.74 36.28
C SER A 29 5.13 -11.63 35.22
N GLY A 30 4.93 -12.01 33.95
CA GLY A 30 4.62 -11.08 32.85
C GLY A 30 5.82 -10.36 32.21
N THR A 31 5.90 -10.42 30.88
CA THR A 31 6.79 -9.56 30.09
C THR A 31 6.16 -8.16 30.02
N LEU A 32 6.78 -7.16 30.66
CA LEU A 32 6.35 -5.77 30.54
C LEU A 32 7.12 -5.12 29.38
N GLY A 33 6.40 -4.71 28.33
CA GLY A 33 6.98 -3.89 27.27
C GLY A 33 7.22 -2.47 27.79
N GLN A 34 8.47 -2.01 27.80
CA GLN A 34 8.78 -0.58 27.92
C GLN A 34 9.03 -0.01 26.52
N GLY A 35 8.38 1.10 26.20
CA GLY A 35 8.72 1.89 25.02
C GLY A 35 10.16 2.40 25.15
N ALA A 36 11.06 1.92 24.30
CA ALA A 36 12.39 2.48 24.18
C ALA A 36 12.33 3.78 23.38
N GLY A 37 12.93 4.82 23.94
CA GLY A 37 12.91 6.19 23.44
C GLY A 37 13.12 6.30 21.93
N SER A 38 12.36 7.19 21.32
CA SER A 38 12.30 7.37 19.88
C SER A 38 13.49 8.20 19.37
N SER A 39 14.28 7.66 18.46
CA SER A 39 15.16 8.48 17.62
C SER A 39 14.36 9.10 16.47
N ARG A 40 14.40 10.42 16.32
CA ARG A 40 13.87 11.13 15.14
C ARG A 40 14.85 10.98 13.98
N ASN A 41 14.79 9.85 13.29
CA ASN A 41 15.50 9.66 12.03
C ASN A 41 14.58 9.98 10.87
N LEU A 42 15.13 10.60 9.81
CA LEU A 42 14.43 10.68 8.54
C LEU A 42 14.35 9.28 7.95
N VAL A 43 13.14 8.94 7.51
CA VAL A 43 12.82 7.64 6.94
C VAL A 43 12.18 7.88 5.57
N PRO A 44 12.61 7.15 4.53
CA PRO A 44 11.92 7.17 3.24
C PRO A 44 10.55 6.49 3.38
N VAL A 45 9.52 7.17 2.90
CA VAL A 45 8.15 6.66 2.77
C VAL A 45 7.75 6.75 1.31
N GLN A 46 7.40 5.61 0.73
CA GLN A 46 6.97 5.50 -0.65
C GLN A 46 5.43 5.51 -0.74
N VAL A 47 4.92 6.42 -1.57
CA VAL A 47 3.50 6.52 -1.91
C VAL A 47 3.34 6.21 -3.39
N ILE A 48 2.49 5.24 -3.71
CA ILE A 48 2.09 4.93 -5.07
C ILE A 48 0.89 5.80 -5.47
N HIS A 49 0.92 6.30 -6.69
CA HIS A 49 -0.16 7.04 -7.33
C HIS A 49 -0.57 6.30 -8.60
N VAL A 50 -1.84 5.93 -8.71
CA VAL A 50 -2.45 5.34 -9.91
C VAL A 50 -3.40 6.36 -10.50
N ARG A 51 -3.12 6.92 -11.68
CA ARG A 51 -3.98 7.92 -12.32
C ARG A 51 -4.74 7.31 -13.49
N THR A 52 -5.96 7.78 -13.69
CA THR A 52 -6.82 7.38 -14.80
C THR A 52 -6.91 8.46 -15.88
N ASP A 53 -7.31 8.05 -17.09
CA ASP A 53 -7.58 8.94 -18.22
C ASP A 53 -8.75 9.92 -17.99
N GLU A 54 -9.58 9.67 -16.97
CA GLU A 54 -10.70 10.53 -16.56
C GLU A 54 -10.35 11.48 -15.41
N GLY A 55 -9.06 11.54 -15.01
CA GLY A 55 -8.57 12.46 -13.98
C GLY A 55 -8.82 12.01 -12.54
N VAL A 56 -9.30 10.77 -12.32
CA VAL A 56 -9.39 10.17 -10.98
C VAL A 56 -8.08 9.49 -10.62
N ASP A 57 -7.62 9.70 -9.40
CA ASP A 57 -6.40 9.10 -8.86
C ASP A 57 -6.68 8.14 -7.70
N GLY A 58 -5.83 7.14 -7.54
CA GLY A 58 -5.78 6.25 -6.38
C GLY A 58 -4.44 6.41 -5.69
N VAL A 59 -4.43 6.53 -4.36
CA VAL A 59 -3.20 6.78 -3.60
C VAL A 59 -3.06 5.80 -2.44
N CYS A 60 -1.88 5.24 -2.25
CA CYS A 60 -1.59 4.37 -1.12
C CYS A 60 -0.11 4.42 -0.73
N THR A 61 0.20 4.15 0.55
CA THR A 61 1.57 3.90 1.01
C THR A 61 1.99 2.47 0.64
N VAL A 62 3.13 2.31 -0.04
CA VAL A 62 3.68 1.00 -0.45
C VAL A 62 4.92 0.59 0.33
N GLY A 63 5.65 1.54 0.90
CA GLY A 63 6.84 1.28 1.69
C GLY A 63 7.06 2.36 2.74
N ASP A 64 7.50 1.96 3.93
CA ASP A 64 8.01 2.84 4.98
C ASP A 64 9.10 2.08 5.76
N TRP A 65 9.65 2.63 6.85
CA TRP A 65 10.68 1.94 7.65
C TRP A 65 10.34 0.52 8.12
N ARG A 66 9.06 0.13 8.13
CA ARG A 66 8.56 -1.18 8.58
C ARG A 66 8.44 -2.18 7.44
N TYR A 67 8.34 -1.72 6.19
CA TYR A 67 8.01 -2.55 5.03
C TYR A 67 9.02 -2.39 3.90
N THR A 68 9.17 -3.43 3.08
CA THR A 68 10.04 -3.36 1.90
C THR A 68 9.49 -2.36 0.89
N GLU A 69 10.34 -1.42 0.49
CA GLU A 69 10.08 -0.50 -0.61
C GLU A 69 9.81 -1.22 -1.93
N MET A 70 8.94 -0.66 -2.78
CA MET A 70 8.74 -1.17 -4.13
C MET A 70 9.94 -0.79 -5.00
N ASN A 71 10.60 -1.80 -5.56
CA ASN A 71 11.75 -1.59 -6.42
C ASN A 71 11.35 -1.21 -7.86
N PRO A 72 12.25 -0.60 -8.65
CA PRO A 72 11.93 -0.16 -10.02
C PRO A 72 11.48 -1.29 -10.96
N GLN A 73 12.00 -2.51 -10.78
CA GLN A 73 11.65 -3.65 -11.62
C GLN A 73 10.21 -4.12 -11.35
N GLN A 74 9.81 -4.20 -10.08
CA GLN A 74 8.44 -4.49 -9.66
C GLN A 74 7.46 -3.47 -10.23
N LEU A 75 7.81 -2.18 -10.13
CA LEU A 75 7.00 -1.09 -10.69
C LEU A 75 6.89 -1.20 -12.22
N ALA A 76 7.98 -1.53 -12.91
CA ALA A 76 7.98 -1.73 -14.36
C ALA A 76 7.05 -2.89 -14.77
N HIS A 77 7.14 -4.05 -14.10
CA HIS A 77 6.24 -5.17 -14.36
C HIS A 77 4.78 -4.82 -14.10
N LEU A 78 4.49 -4.12 -13.00
CA LEU A 78 3.12 -3.66 -12.70
C LEU A 78 2.58 -2.74 -13.81
N ARG A 79 3.36 -1.75 -14.25
CA ARG A 79 2.98 -0.84 -15.34
C ARG A 79 2.65 -1.59 -16.62
N GLN A 80 3.49 -2.56 -17.00
CA GLN A 80 3.27 -3.38 -18.20
C GLN A 80 1.95 -4.17 -18.14
N LEU A 81 1.52 -4.57 -16.94
CA LEU A 81 0.32 -5.39 -16.77
C LEU A 81 -0.95 -4.56 -16.53
N ALA A 82 -0.85 -3.36 -15.98
CA ALA A 82 -1.98 -2.58 -15.49
C ALA A 82 -2.33 -1.33 -16.31
N ILE A 83 -1.37 -0.68 -16.97
CA ILE A 83 -1.66 0.50 -17.81
C ILE A 83 -2.60 0.10 -18.95
N GLY A 84 -3.61 0.94 -19.22
CA GLY A 84 -4.66 0.71 -20.21
C GLY A 84 -5.83 -0.16 -19.71
N GLU A 85 -5.71 -0.79 -18.55
CA GLU A 85 -6.79 -1.58 -17.95
C GLU A 85 -7.77 -0.68 -17.20
N ASN A 86 -9.03 -1.10 -17.12
CA ASN A 86 -10.03 -0.39 -16.31
C ASN A 86 -9.84 -0.73 -14.81
N PRO A 87 -9.59 0.27 -13.93
CA PRO A 87 -9.34 0.03 -12.51
C PRO A 87 -10.56 -0.52 -11.76
N LEU A 88 -11.77 -0.30 -12.26
CA LEU A 88 -13.02 -0.80 -11.66
C LEU A 88 -13.22 -2.31 -11.89
N ASN A 89 -12.51 -2.90 -12.87
CA ASN A 89 -12.52 -4.34 -13.12
C ASN A 89 -11.52 -5.08 -12.20
N ARG A 90 -11.61 -4.81 -10.89
CA ARG A 90 -10.65 -5.24 -9.85
C ARG A 90 -10.41 -6.75 -9.86
N GLU A 91 -11.47 -7.57 -9.87
CA GLU A 91 -11.34 -9.05 -9.87
C GLU A 91 -10.59 -9.59 -11.10
N ARG A 92 -10.81 -8.98 -12.27
CA ARG A 92 -10.08 -9.35 -13.49
C ARG A 92 -8.62 -8.95 -13.39
N LEU A 93 -8.33 -7.74 -12.89
CA LEU A 93 -6.96 -7.27 -12.65
C LEU A 93 -6.24 -8.14 -11.63
N TYR A 94 -6.88 -8.46 -10.51
CA TYR A 94 -6.38 -9.37 -9.49
C TYR A 94 -6.02 -10.73 -10.10
N SER A 95 -6.95 -11.34 -10.84
CA SER A 95 -6.72 -12.63 -11.50
C SER A 95 -5.56 -12.61 -12.50
N LYS A 96 -5.48 -11.54 -13.31
CA LYS A 96 -4.40 -11.31 -14.28
C LYS A 96 -3.04 -11.16 -13.58
N LEU A 97 -2.96 -10.26 -12.60
CA LEU A 97 -1.72 -9.98 -11.86
C LEU A 97 -1.28 -11.18 -11.03
N ARG A 98 -2.22 -11.92 -10.42
CA ARG A 98 -1.95 -13.16 -9.68
C ARG A 98 -1.41 -14.27 -10.56
N SER A 99 -1.87 -14.35 -11.80
CA SER A 99 -1.34 -15.31 -12.77
C SER A 99 0.08 -14.94 -13.20
N ALA A 100 0.35 -13.66 -13.43
CA ALA A 100 1.68 -13.16 -13.80
C ALA A 100 2.69 -13.24 -12.64
N ALA A 101 2.23 -13.10 -11.39
CA ALA A 101 3.05 -13.15 -10.18
C ALA A 101 3.84 -14.46 -9.98
N ARG A 102 3.59 -15.49 -10.80
CA ARG A 102 4.39 -16.73 -10.80
C ARG A 102 5.78 -16.55 -11.44
N PHE A 103 5.99 -15.46 -12.18
CA PHE A 103 7.18 -15.24 -13.00
C PHE A 103 8.08 -14.09 -12.50
N TYR A 104 7.64 -13.36 -11.47
CA TYR A 104 8.38 -12.24 -10.90
C TYR A 104 7.99 -12.02 -9.44
N ASP A 105 8.80 -11.27 -8.69
CA ASP A 105 8.49 -10.86 -7.33
C ASP A 105 7.37 -9.79 -7.32
N PRO A 106 6.17 -10.10 -6.80
CA PRO A 106 5.01 -9.23 -6.95
C PRO A 106 4.88 -8.21 -5.81
N ALA A 107 4.97 -6.92 -6.12
CA ALA A 107 4.73 -5.83 -5.14
C ALA A 107 3.38 -5.13 -5.29
N TRP A 108 2.47 -5.67 -6.11
CA TRP A 108 1.16 -5.07 -6.36
C TRP A 108 0.14 -5.37 -5.24
N PHE A 109 0.36 -6.45 -4.48
CA PHE A 109 -0.51 -6.84 -3.38
C PHE A 109 -0.51 -5.74 -2.30
N GLY A 110 -1.70 -5.33 -1.86
CA GLY A 110 -1.86 -4.24 -0.90
C GLY A 110 -1.82 -2.88 -1.59
N GLY A 111 -0.64 -2.35 -1.90
CA GLY A 111 -0.51 -0.94 -2.32
C GLY A 111 -1.25 -0.58 -3.61
N PHE A 112 -1.07 -1.35 -4.68
CA PHE A 112 -1.79 -1.12 -5.94
C PHE A 112 -3.28 -1.45 -5.80
N ASP A 113 -3.63 -2.55 -5.13
CA ASP A 113 -5.03 -2.94 -4.90
C ASP A 113 -5.81 -1.88 -4.09
N ASN A 114 -5.19 -1.33 -3.04
CA ASN A 114 -5.75 -0.23 -2.26
C ASN A 114 -5.99 1.02 -3.12
N CYS A 115 -5.12 1.32 -4.08
CA CYS A 115 -5.36 2.42 -5.02
C CYS A 115 -6.59 2.15 -5.90
N LEU A 116 -6.84 0.91 -6.31
CA LEU A 116 -8.04 0.56 -7.08
C LEU A 116 -9.31 0.73 -6.22
N TRP A 117 -9.24 0.42 -4.93
CA TRP A 117 -10.33 0.68 -3.99
C TRP A 117 -10.56 2.18 -3.76
N ASP A 118 -9.49 2.96 -3.61
CA ASP A 118 -9.57 4.43 -3.49
C ASP A 118 -10.24 5.04 -4.74
N ILE A 119 -9.83 4.63 -5.94
CA ILE A 119 -10.47 5.04 -7.21
C ILE A 119 -11.95 4.64 -7.21
N ALA A 120 -12.27 3.41 -6.85
CA ALA A 120 -13.66 2.95 -6.84
C ALA A 120 -14.54 3.74 -5.87
N GLY A 121 -14.01 4.09 -4.70
CA GLY A 121 -14.66 4.97 -3.73
C GLY A 121 -14.91 6.36 -4.30
N LYS A 122 -13.88 6.98 -4.89
CA LYS A 122 -13.98 8.30 -5.54
C LYS A 122 -14.98 8.33 -6.69
N VAL A 123 -14.96 7.31 -7.57
CA VAL A 123 -15.89 7.22 -8.71
C VAL A 123 -17.32 7.00 -8.28
N SER A 124 -17.52 6.22 -7.21
CA SER A 124 -18.85 5.92 -6.70
C SER A 124 -19.37 6.97 -5.72
N GLU A 125 -18.52 7.93 -5.33
CA GLU A 125 -18.77 8.91 -4.26
C GLU A 125 -19.16 8.25 -2.92
N LEU A 126 -18.61 7.05 -2.65
CA LEU A 126 -18.90 6.27 -1.44
C LEU A 126 -17.62 5.95 -0.68
N PRO A 127 -17.67 5.89 0.67
CA PRO A 127 -16.60 5.29 1.45
C PRO A 127 -16.37 3.84 1.03
N VAL A 128 -15.10 3.41 0.94
CA VAL A 128 -14.73 2.03 0.58
C VAL A 128 -15.42 0.99 1.47
N ALA A 129 -15.61 1.30 2.76
CA ALA A 129 -16.34 0.42 3.68
C ALA A 129 -17.77 0.10 3.20
N GLN A 130 -18.47 1.05 2.58
CA GLN A 130 -19.81 0.80 2.02
C GLN A 130 -19.75 -0.08 0.77
N LEU A 131 -18.71 0.08 -0.05
CA LEU A 131 -18.47 -0.78 -1.22
C LEU A 131 -18.15 -2.24 -0.83
N LEU A 132 -17.68 -2.46 0.39
CA LEU A 132 -17.36 -3.77 0.95
C LEU A 132 -18.53 -4.43 1.70
N GLY A 133 -19.74 -3.86 1.63
CA GLY A 133 -20.93 -4.40 2.28
C GLY A 133 -21.42 -3.59 3.48
N GLY A 134 -20.72 -2.52 3.85
CA GLY A 134 -21.07 -1.66 4.99
C GLY A 134 -20.61 -2.25 6.33
N ALA A 135 -20.51 -1.38 7.34
CA ALA A 135 -20.43 -1.84 8.72
C ALA A 135 -21.87 -2.12 9.17
N GLU A 136 -22.16 -3.34 9.62
CA GLU A 136 -23.38 -3.60 10.38
C GLU A 136 -23.35 -2.70 11.62
N GLN A 137 -24.43 -1.94 11.84
CA GLN A 137 -24.63 -1.11 13.04
C GLN A 137 -25.31 -1.93 14.13
#